data_AF-A0A1I2FW38-F1
#
_entry.id   AF-A0A1I2FW38-F1
#
_cell.length_a   1.000
_cell.length_b   1.000
_cell.length_c   1.000
_cell.angle_alpha   90.00
_cell.angle_beta   90.00
_cell.angle_gamma   90.00
#
_symmetry.space_group_name_H-M   'P 1'
#
loop_
_entity.id
_entity.type
_entity.pdbx_description
1 polymer ?
#
loop_
_entity_poly.entity_id
_entity_poly.type
_entity_poly.pdbx_seq_one_letter_code
_entity_poly.pdbx_strand_id
1 'polypeptide(L)'
;MKTTDIKDIWQSKVDTKIKPYSDAELNELVVKSARKAMKTIQPGWILRLIIYAVSLYLIINLAVGNDSLGLKLIDLGALLILSVSYLIWERSARTMNKFARNSPVKEWLEYRIREVEKDIRIKSRYGILIYASAIILGFSIPFTSWLLTNSFHAITALITFSIILAFVLTIRFRFNKNYTQTLKELKELHNQLEITPE
;
A
#
# COMPACT_ATOMS: atom_id res chain seq x y z
N MET A 1 -57.14 12.98 -28.83
CA MET A 1 -56.25 13.43 -27.74
C MET A 1 -54.96 12.63 -27.87
N LYS A 2 -53.86 13.25 -28.35
CA LYS A 2 -52.60 12.56 -28.68
C LYS A 2 -51.88 12.16 -27.38
N THR A 3 -51.76 10.86 -27.13
CA THR A 3 -50.89 10.31 -26.09
C THR A 3 -49.45 10.37 -26.58
N THR A 4 -48.79 11.52 -26.39
CA THR A 4 -47.33 11.58 -26.49
C THR A 4 -46.76 10.66 -25.43
N ASP A 5 -46.25 9.53 -25.90
CA ASP A 5 -45.78 8.42 -25.09
C ASP A 5 -44.62 8.91 -24.22
N ILE A 6 -44.76 8.78 -22.91
CA ILE A 6 -43.78 9.26 -21.93
C ILE A 6 -42.40 8.65 -22.24
N LYS A 7 -42.38 7.45 -22.82
CA LYS A 7 -41.19 6.76 -23.33
C LYS A 7 -40.38 7.58 -24.35
N ASP A 8 -41.03 8.27 -25.28
CA ASP A 8 -40.37 9.08 -26.31
C ASP A 8 -39.79 10.38 -25.71
N ILE A 9 -40.46 10.94 -24.69
CA ILE A 9 -39.96 12.10 -23.94
C ILE A 9 -38.73 11.72 -23.10
N TRP A 10 -38.70 10.49 -22.55
CA TRP A 10 -37.56 9.97 -21.82
C TRP A 10 -36.38 9.66 -22.74
N GLN A 11 -36.59 8.98 -23.87
CA GLN A 11 -35.53 8.71 -24.84
C GLN A 11 -34.94 10.01 -25.41
N SER A 12 -35.80 10.96 -25.82
CA SER A 12 -35.33 12.25 -26.35
C SER A 12 -34.58 13.13 -25.34
N LYS A 13 -34.87 13.02 -24.03
CA LYS A 13 -34.12 13.73 -22.96
C LYS A 13 -32.82 13.04 -22.55
N VAL A 14 -32.73 11.72 -22.66
CA VAL A 14 -31.52 10.97 -22.34
C VAL A 14 -30.48 11.12 -23.46
N ASP A 15 -30.92 11.06 -24.71
CA ASP A 15 -30.03 11.14 -25.88
C ASP A 15 -29.45 12.54 -26.13
N THR A 16 -30.07 13.61 -25.63
CA THR A 16 -29.61 14.99 -25.88
C THR A 16 -28.64 15.55 -24.84
N LYS A 17 -28.40 14.86 -23.71
CA LYS A 17 -27.55 15.39 -22.62
C LYS A 17 -26.23 14.66 -22.39
N ILE A 18 -26.00 13.52 -23.05
CA ILE A 18 -24.72 12.83 -22.96
C ILE A 18 -23.84 13.35 -24.08
N LYS A 19 -23.03 14.38 -23.80
CA LYS A 19 -21.93 14.71 -24.70
C LYS A 19 -21.02 13.48 -24.78
N PRO A 20 -20.72 12.93 -25.97
CA PRO A 20 -19.70 11.91 -26.09
C PRO A 20 -18.40 12.52 -25.56
N TYR A 21 -17.86 11.94 -24.49
CA TYR A 21 -16.52 12.29 -24.04
C TYR A 21 -15.55 11.96 -25.16
N SER A 22 -14.60 12.85 -25.43
CA SER A 22 -13.49 12.47 -26.32
C SER A 22 -12.69 11.33 -25.67
N ASP A 23 -12.10 10.45 -26.46
CA ASP A 23 -11.28 9.35 -25.95
C ASP A 23 -10.19 9.85 -24.99
N ALA A 24 -9.67 11.05 -25.22
CA ALA A 24 -8.71 11.70 -24.35
C ALA A 24 -9.28 12.06 -22.97
N GLU A 25 -10.50 12.60 -22.90
CA GLU A 25 -11.19 12.94 -21.65
C GLU A 25 -11.62 11.68 -20.88
N LEU A 26 -12.10 10.66 -21.58
CA LEU A 26 -12.46 9.37 -20.98
C LEU A 26 -11.23 8.69 -20.37
N ASN A 27 -10.12 8.67 -21.12
CA ASN A 27 -8.84 8.15 -20.65
C ASN A 27 -8.34 8.89 -19.41
N GLU A 28 -8.45 10.21 -19.36
CA GLU A 28 -8.06 11.00 -18.19
C GLU A 28 -8.92 10.70 -16.96
N LEU A 29 -10.24 10.56 -17.14
CA LEU A 29 -11.17 10.19 -16.08
C LEU A 29 -10.89 8.81 -15.51
N VAL A 30 -10.62 7.81 -16.36
CA VAL A 30 -10.26 6.46 -15.92
C VAL A 30 -8.94 6.47 -15.15
N VAL A 31 -7.91 7.15 -15.65
CA VAL A 31 -6.62 7.26 -14.98
C VAL A 31 -6.75 7.96 -13.62
N LYS A 32 -7.57 9.01 -13.52
CA LYS A 32 -7.82 9.72 -12.26
C LYS A 32 -8.54 8.83 -11.24
N SER A 33 -9.54 8.06 -11.67
CA SER A 33 -10.27 7.11 -10.84
C SER A 33 -9.36 5.97 -10.36
N ALA A 34 -8.58 5.37 -11.25
CA ALA A 34 -7.60 4.34 -10.92
C ALA A 34 -6.55 4.85 -9.92
N ARG A 35 -6.03 6.08 -10.10
CA ARG A 35 -5.12 6.72 -9.14
C ARG A 35 -5.76 6.92 -7.77
N LYS A 36 -7.03 7.33 -7.72
CA LYS A 36 -7.77 7.50 -6.47
C LYS A 36 -7.91 6.16 -5.73
N ALA A 37 -8.25 5.09 -6.44
CA ALA A 37 -8.33 3.74 -5.90
C ALA A 37 -6.95 3.29 -5.34
N MET A 38 -5.88 3.42 -6.13
CA MET A 38 -4.52 3.05 -5.73
C MET A 38 -3.97 3.86 -4.55
N LYS A 39 -4.43 5.10 -4.34
CA LYS A 39 -3.99 5.93 -3.20
C LYS A 39 -4.31 5.29 -1.85
N THR A 40 -5.33 4.43 -1.77
CA THR A 40 -5.73 3.73 -0.53
C THR A 40 -4.78 2.58 -0.16
N ILE A 41 -4.12 2.02 -1.17
CA ILE A 41 -3.06 1.01 -1.05
C ILE A 41 -1.70 1.65 -0.75
N GLN A 42 -1.53 2.89 -1.22
CA GLN A 42 -0.26 3.58 -1.06
C GLN A 42 0.00 3.95 0.40
N PRO A 43 1.26 3.83 0.81
CA PRO A 43 1.65 4.19 2.15
C PRO A 43 1.48 5.69 2.39
N GLY A 44 0.80 6.01 3.48
CA GLY A 44 0.60 7.40 3.89
C GLY A 44 1.90 8.10 4.27
N TRP A 45 1.86 9.42 4.26
CA TRP A 45 2.95 10.29 4.71
C TRP A 45 3.44 9.95 6.13
N ILE A 46 2.56 9.46 6.99
CA ILE A 46 2.85 9.05 8.38
C ILE A 46 3.90 7.92 8.41
N LEU A 47 3.75 6.89 7.58
CA LEU A 47 4.72 5.78 7.52
C LEU A 47 6.09 6.27 7.05
N ARG A 48 6.11 7.20 6.10
CA ARG A 48 7.35 7.82 5.62
C ARG A 48 8.06 8.55 6.76
N LEU A 49 7.33 9.35 7.54
CA LEU A 49 7.89 10.06 8.69
C LEU A 49 8.43 9.12 9.77
N ILE A 50 7.73 8.03 10.06
CA ILE A 50 8.21 7.02 11.02
C ILE A 50 9.54 6.44 10.54
N ILE A 51 9.66 6.06 9.27
CA ILE A 51 10.90 5.53 8.70
C ILE A 51 12.03 6.58 8.79
N TYR A 52 11.74 7.85 8.48
CA TYR A 52 12.73 8.93 8.62
C TYR A 52 13.17 9.13 10.07
N ALA A 53 12.23 9.14 11.03
CA ALA A 53 12.52 9.31 12.44
C ALA A 53 13.37 8.15 12.99
N VAL A 54 13.03 6.90 12.65
CA VAL A 54 13.80 5.71 13.05
C VAL A 54 15.19 5.73 12.42
N SER A 55 15.30 6.10 11.15
CA SER A 55 16.60 6.21 10.47
C SER A 55 17.48 7.28 11.11
N LEU A 56 16.91 8.45 11.45
CA LEU A 56 17.63 9.53 12.12
C LEU A 56 18.10 9.10 13.51
N TYR A 57 17.25 8.40 14.27
CA TYR A 57 17.61 7.85 15.57
C TYR A 57 18.80 6.88 15.48
N LEU A 58 18.77 5.94 14.52
CA LEU A 58 19.88 5.00 14.30
C LEU A 58 21.18 5.73 13.92
N ILE A 59 21.13 6.76 13.08
CA ILE A 59 22.31 7.57 12.71
C ILE A 59 22.90 8.27 13.93
N ILE A 60 22.07 8.88 14.76
CA ILE A 60 22.52 9.55 15.99
C ILE A 60 23.16 8.54 16.95
N ASN A 61 22.55 7.37 17.10
CA ASN A 61 23.07 6.32 17.99
C ASN A 61 24.41 5.77 17.48
N LEU A 62 24.57 5.59 16.16
CA LEU A 62 25.83 5.22 15.53
C LEU A 62 26.93 6.28 15.71
N ALA A 63 26.57 7.56 15.63
CA ALA A 63 27.52 8.68 15.67
C ALA A 63 27.95 9.07 17.09
N VAL A 64 27.01 9.07 18.04
CA VAL A 64 27.22 9.60 19.40
C VAL A 64 27.18 8.48 20.46
N GLY A 65 26.58 7.34 20.15
CA GLY A 65 26.46 6.21 21.07
C GLY A 65 27.83 5.61 21.40
N ASN A 66 28.07 5.41 22.70
CA ASN A 66 29.28 4.76 23.21
C ASN A 66 29.08 3.25 23.37
N ASP A 67 28.26 2.66 22.49
CA ASP A 67 27.88 1.26 22.56
C ASP A 67 29.01 0.34 22.09
N SER A 68 28.95 -0.92 22.55
CA SER A 68 29.88 -1.96 22.11
C SER A 68 29.86 -2.12 20.57
N LEU A 69 31.00 -2.54 20.01
CA LEU A 69 31.16 -2.79 18.57
C LEU A 69 30.05 -3.69 17.98
N GLY A 70 29.58 -4.67 18.77
CA GLY A 70 28.49 -5.56 18.38
C GLY A 70 27.16 -4.84 18.19
N LEU A 71 26.79 -3.94 19.12
CA LEU A 71 25.57 -3.13 19.02
C LEU A 71 25.63 -2.16 17.82
N LYS A 72 26.79 -1.53 17.58
CA LYS A 72 26.98 -0.64 16.42
C LYS A 72 26.84 -1.37 15.08
N LEU A 73 27.32 -2.61 14.98
CA LEU A 73 27.15 -3.43 13.77
C LEU A 73 25.69 -3.82 13.54
N ILE A 74 24.94 -4.10 14.60
CA ILE A 74 23.50 -4.38 14.52
C ILE A 74 22.75 -3.14 14.04
N ASP A 75 23.04 -1.96 14.61
CA ASP A 75 22.41 -0.69 14.21
C ASP A 75 22.74 -0.33 12.75
N LEU A 76 23.98 -0.57 12.30
CA LEU A 76 24.39 -0.37 10.91
C LEU A 76 23.67 -1.35 9.96
N GLY A 77 23.56 -2.61 10.35
CA GLY A 77 22.80 -3.62 9.61
C GLY A 77 21.32 -3.26 9.50
N ALA A 78 20.71 -2.84 10.61
CA ALA A 78 19.32 -2.38 10.64
C ALA A 78 19.10 -1.17 9.72
N LEU A 79 20.02 -0.20 9.73
CA LEU A 79 19.96 0.98 8.88
C LEU A 79 20.10 0.63 7.40
N LEU A 80 20.99 -0.29 7.03
CA LEU A 80 21.12 -0.78 5.66
C LEU A 80 19.86 -1.49 5.18
N ILE A 81 19.30 -2.40 6.00
CA ILE A 81 18.06 -3.12 5.68
C ILE A 81 16.90 -2.13 5.52
N LEU A 82 16.75 -1.17 6.44
CA LEU A 82 15.71 -0.13 6.36
C LEU A 82 15.87 0.72 5.10
N SER A 83 17.08 1.15 4.78
CA SER A 83 17.37 1.98 3.61
C SER A 83 17.05 1.26 2.30
N VAL A 84 17.53 0.02 2.13
CA VAL A 84 17.25 -0.79 0.93
C VAL A 84 15.74 -1.07 0.80
N SER A 85 15.09 -1.43 1.90
CA SER A 85 13.65 -1.70 1.91
C SER A 85 12.84 -0.45 1.52
N TYR A 86 13.21 0.71 2.07
CA TYR A 86 12.59 1.99 1.74
C TYR A 86 12.77 2.36 0.27
N LEU A 87 13.96 2.17 -0.30
CA LEU A 87 14.24 2.47 -1.70
C LEU A 87 13.43 1.61 -2.67
N ILE A 88 13.36 0.29 -2.42
CA ILE A 88 12.55 -0.63 -3.23
C ILE A 88 11.07 -0.19 -3.19
N TRP A 89 10.60 0.17 -2.00
CA TRP A 89 9.23 0.59 -1.78
C TRP A 89 8.90 1.94 -2.44
N GLU A 90 9.75 2.95 -2.32
CA GLU A 90 9.55 4.25 -2.98
C GLU A 90 9.64 4.13 -4.50
N ARG A 91 10.50 3.23 -5.02
CA ARG A 91 10.55 2.92 -6.45
C ARG A 91 9.27 2.24 -6.93
N SER A 92 8.75 1.29 -6.17
CA SER A 92 7.47 0.62 -6.47
C SER A 92 6.31 1.62 -6.47
N ALA A 93 6.18 2.45 -5.42
CA ALA A 93 5.12 3.46 -5.32
C ALA A 93 5.18 4.50 -6.46
N ARG A 94 6.39 4.96 -6.84
CA ARG A 94 6.56 5.85 -8.00
C ARG A 94 6.17 5.17 -9.30
N THR A 95 6.56 3.91 -9.46
CA THR A 95 6.21 3.12 -10.64
C THR A 95 4.71 2.95 -10.73
N MET A 96 3.99 2.70 -9.62
CA MET A 96 2.53 2.62 -9.55
C MET A 96 1.80 3.90 -9.96
N ASN A 97 2.35 5.06 -9.62
CA ASN A 97 1.73 6.36 -9.92
C ASN A 97 2.01 6.89 -11.32
N LYS A 98 3.12 6.47 -11.94
CA LYS A 98 3.49 6.96 -13.27
C LYS A 98 2.52 6.41 -14.32
N PHE A 99 1.88 7.31 -15.05
CA PHE A 99 1.16 7.01 -16.28
C PHE A 99 1.96 7.64 -17.42
N ALA A 100 2.35 6.85 -18.41
CA ALA A 100 2.96 7.39 -19.61
C ALA A 100 1.82 7.75 -20.57
N ARG A 101 1.75 9.01 -21.00
CA ARG A 101 0.67 9.50 -21.88
C ARG A 101 0.59 8.74 -23.23
N ASN A 102 1.64 8.02 -23.58
CA ASN A 102 1.79 7.29 -24.84
C ASN A 102 1.45 5.79 -24.72
N SER A 103 1.12 5.29 -23.52
CA SER A 103 0.68 3.90 -23.34
C SER A 103 -0.85 3.81 -23.35
N PRO A 104 -1.45 2.83 -24.03
CA PRO A 104 -2.90 2.64 -23.99
C PRO A 104 -3.36 2.41 -22.54
N VAL A 105 -4.43 3.09 -22.14
CA VAL A 105 -4.94 3.04 -20.75
C VAL A 105 -5.29 1.62 -20.33
N LYS A 106 -5.76 0.78 -21.27
CA LYS A 106 -6.06 -0.63 -21.05
C LYS A 106 -4.84 -1.40 -20.55
N GLU A 107 -3.72 -1.38 -21.28
CA GLU A 107 -2.48 -2.07 -20.89
C GLU A 107 -1.92 -1.52 -19.57
N TRP A 108 -2.00 -0.21 -19.38
CA TRP A 108 -1.57 0.42 -18.13
C TRP A 108 -2.39 -0.07 -16.93
N LEU A 109 -3.72 -0.21 -17.10
CA LEU A 109 -4.62 -0.70 -16.06
C LEU A 109 -4.41 -2.20 -15.78
N GLU A 110 -4.22 -3.01 -16.83
CA GLU A 110 -3.91 -4.44 -16.70
C GLU A 110 -2.62 -4.70 -15.91
N TYR A 111 -1.58 -3.91 -16.16
CA TYR A 111 -0.33 -4.00 -15.40
C TYR A 111 -0.58 -3.77 -13.90
N ARG A 112 -1.43 -2.81 -13.52
CA ARG A 112 -1.75 -2.52 -12.11
C ARG A 112 -2.60 -3.61 -11.48
N ILE A 113 -3.61 -4.10 -12.19
CA ILE A 113 -4.43 -5.22 -11.73
C ILE A 113 -3.52 -6.43 -11.44
N ARG A 114 -2.59 -6.73 -12.35
CA ARG A 114 -1.63 -7.83 -12.20
C ARG A 114 -0.70 -7.63 -11.01
N GLU A 115 -0.17 -6.43 -10.81
CA GLU A 115 0.74 -6.14 -9.69
C GLU A 115 0.00 -6.21 -8.34
N VAL A 116 -1.22 -5.64 -8.24
CA VAL A 116 -2.05 -5.73 -7.03
C VAL A 116 -2.45 -7.18 -6.74
N GLU A 117 -2.79 -7.96 -7.76
CA GLU A 117 -3.12 -9.37 -7.60
C GLU A 117 -1.91 -10.19 -7.14
N LYS A 118 -0.72 -9.91 -7.68
CA LYS A 118 0.54 -10.51 -7.24
C LYS A 118 0.81 -10.20 -5.77
N ASP A 119 0.63 -8.95 -5.34
CA ASP A 119 0.80 -8.55 -3.93
C ASP A 119 -0.18 -9.29 -3.01
N ILE A 120 -1.45 -9.40 -3.40
CA ILE A 120 -2.45 -10.17 -2.65
C ILE A 120 -2.05 -11.65 -2.58
N ARG A 121 -1.58 -12.23 -3.68
CA ARG A 121 -1.16 -13.65 -3.76
C ARG A 121 0.06 -13.95 -2.89
N ILE A 122 1.09 -13.10 -2.97
CA ILE A 122 2.30 -13.22 -2.13
C ILE A 122 1.90 -13.12 -0.66
N LYS A 123 1.06 -12.15 -0.29
CA LYS A 123 0.62 -11.95 1.08
C LYS A 123 -0.27 -13.09 1.59
N SER A 124 -1.11 -13.67 0.73
CA SER A 124 -1.92 -14.84 1.07
C SER A 124 -1.02 -16.05 1.38
N ARG A 125 0.03 -16.27 0.58
CA ARG A 125 0.93 -17.43 0.73
C ARG A 125 1.97 -17.27 1.84
N TYR A 126 2.56 -16.08 1.97
CA TYR A 126 3.69 -15.81 2.87
C TYR A 126 3.33 -14.89 4.04
N GLY A 127 2.07 -14.44 4.15
CA GLY A 127 1.65 -13.47 5.16
C GLY A 127 1.95 -13.94 6.58
N ILE A 128 1.64 -15.19 6.91
CA ILE A 128 1.91 -15.76 8.24
C ILE A 128 3.42 -15.70 8.56
N LEU A 129 4.27 -16.01 7.59
CA LEU A 129 5.72 -16.02 7.76
C LEU A 129 6.30 -14.60 7.90
N ILE A 130 5.77 -13.64 7.14
CA ILE A 130 6.10 -12.21 7.26
C ILE A 130 5.67 -11.67 8.63
N TYR A 131 4.49 -12.04 9.12
CA TYR A 131 4.02 -11.59 10.43
C TYR A 131 4.77 -12.27 11.58
N ALA A 132 5.07 -13.56 11.46
CA ALA A 132 5.86 -14.29 12.46
C ALA A 132 7.27 -13.71 12.59
N SER A 133 7.94 -13.42 11.47
CA SER A 133 9.27 -12.77 11.48
C SER A 133 9.22 -11.36 12.09
N ALA A 134 8.19 -10.57 11.80
CA ALA A 134 8.01 -9.26 12.43
C ALA A 134 7.81 -9.35 13.94
N ILE A 135 7.07 -10.35 14.43
CA ILE A 135 6.88 -10.58 15.87
C ILE A 135 8.19 -11.01 16.54
N ILE A 136 8.97 -11.89 15.90
CA ILE A 136 10.29 -12.33 16.41
C ILE A 136 11.25 -11.14 16.54
N LEU A 137 11.32 -10.28 15.51
CA LEU A 137 12.12 -9.05 15.54
C LEU A 137 11.58 -8.04 16.57
N GLY A 138 10.26 -7.98 16.76
CA GLY A 138 9.67 -7.15 17.81
C GLY A 138 10.02 -7.62 19.22
N PHE A 139 10.12 -8.94 19.41
CA PHE A 139 10.46 -9.57 20.68
C PHE A 139 11.95 -9.54 20.99
N SER A 140 12.81 -9.28 19.99
CA SER A 140 14.27 -9.23 20.23
C SER A 140 14.68 -8.07 21.12
N ILE A 141 13.91 -6.98 21.18
CA ILE A 141 14.21 -5.81 22.03
C ILE A 141 14.10 -6.18 23.53
N PRO A 142 12.97 -6.66 24.06
CA PRO A 142 12.89 -7.08 25.46
C PRO A 142 13.81 -8.28 25.77
N PHE A 143 14.06 -9.17 24.80
CA PHE A 143 14.97 -10.31 24.95
C PHE A 143 16.44 -9.89 25.11
N THR A 144 16.90 -8.91 24.31
CA THR A 144 18.27 -8.38 24.41
C THR A 144 18.46 -7.60 25.71
N SER A 145 17.48 -6.81 26.15
CA SER A 145 17.52 -6.15 27.46
C SER A 145 17.62 -7.18 28.59
N TRP A 146 16.83 -8.26 28.55
CA TRP A 146 16.93 -9.33 29.54
C TRP A 146 18.32 -9.99 29.58
N LEU A 147 18.91 -10.30 28.42
CA LEU A 147 20.22 -10.92 28.31
C LEU A 147 21.33 -10.04 28.91
N LEU A 148 21.23 -8.71 28.75
CA LEU A 148 22.27 -7.76 29.14
C LEU A 148 22.18 -7.28 30.59
N THR A 149 20.97 -7.11 31.13
CA THR A 149 20.79 -6.58 32.50
C THR A 149 20.31 -7.63 33.50
N ASN A 150 20.03 -8.86 33.06
CA ASN A 150 19.49 -9.96 33.87
C ASN A 150 18.18 -9.60 34.63
N SER A 151 17.55 -8.49 34.25
CA SER A 151 16.33 -7.96 34.85
C SER A 151 15.17 -8.14 33.87
N PHE A 152 14.46 -9.26 34.00
CA PHE A 152 13.29 -9.52 33.17
C PHE A 152 12.11 -8.65 33.63
N HIS A 153 11.88 -7.53 32.97
CA HIS A 153 10.67 -6.75 33.15
C HIS A 153 9.52 -7.43 32.38
N ALA A 154 8.96 -8.50 32.96
CA ALA A 154 7.92 -9.32 32.34
C ALA A 154 6.72 -8.48 31.84
N ILE A 155 6.35 -7.46 32.62
CA ILE A 155 5.23 -6.56 32.31
C ILE A 155 5.53 -5.72 31.06
N THR A 156 6.73 -5.14 30.94
CA THR A 156 7.07 -4.33 29.75
C THR A 156 7.16 -5.20 28.51
N ALA A 157 7.71 -6.41 28.61
CA ALA A 157 7.77 -7.37 27.51
C ALA A 157 6.37 -7.76 27.01
N LEU A 158 5.44 -8.07 27.92
CA LEU A 158 4.03 -8.37 27.62
C LEU A 158 3.32 -7.20 26.93
N ILE A 159 3.55 -5.97 27.41
CA ILE A 159 2.98 -4.76 26.82
C ILE A 159 3.52 -4.55 25.40
N THR A 160 4.84 -4.60 25.20
CA THR A 160 5.44 -4.46 23.87
C THR A 160 4.95 -5.53 22.90
N PHE A 161 4.87 -6.79 23.34
CA PHE A 161 4.37 -7.89 22.52
C PHE A 161 2.91 -7.67 22.12
N SER A 162 2.06 -7.26 23.08
CA SER A 162 0.64 -6.99 22.83
C SER A 162 0.44 -5.84 21.84
N ILE A 163 1.23 -4.77 21.95
CA ILE A 163 1.21 -3.64 21.01
C ILE A 163 1.60 -4.09 19.59
N ILE A 164 2.68 -4.86 19.48
CA ILE A 164 3.17 -5.36 18.18
C ILE A 164 2.16 -6.32 17.55
N LEU A 165 1.57 -7.21 18.35
CA LEU A 165 0.53 -8.13 17.88
C LEU A 165 -0.71 -7.37 17.38
N ALA A 166 -1.21 -6.40 18.16
CA ALA A 166 -2.35 -5.57 17.79
C ALA A 166 -2.05 -4.75 16.51
N PHE A 167 -0.85 -4.22 16.38
CA PHE A 167 -0.40 -3.48 15.20
C PHE A 167 -0.38 -4.39 13.95
N VAL A 168 0.21 -5.59 14.06
CA VAL A 168 0.27 -6.58 12.98
C VAL A 168 -1.12 -7.01 12.53
N LEU A 169 -2.03 -7.30 13.48
CA LEU A 169 -3.41 -7.67 13.18
C LEU A 169 -4.17 -6.54 12.50
N THR A 170 -3.98 -5.29 12.95
CA THR A 170 -4.60 -4.11 12.35
C THR A 170 -4.13 -3.90 10.91
N ILE A 171 -2.82 -4.05 10.65
CA ILE A 171 -2.26 -3.98 9.29
C ILE A 171 -2.84 -5.08 8.43
N ARG A 172 -2.89 -6.32 8.93
CA ARG A 172 -3.45 -7.45 8.19
C ARG A 172 -4.89 -7.19 7.77
N PHE A 173 -5.72 -6.72 8.70
CA PHE A 173 -7.12 -6.44 8.43
C PHE A 173 -7.30 -5.30 7.43
N ARG A 174 -6.64 -4.14 7.66
CA ARG A 174 -6.72 -2.98 6.76
C ARG A 174 -6.18 -3.29 5.37
N PHE A 175 -5.07 -4.03 5.29
CA PHE A 175 -4.49 -4.46 4.02
C PHE A 175 -5.49 -5.30 3.23
N ASN A 176 -6.06 -6.34 3.85
CA ASN A 176 -6.97 -7.24 3.15
C ASN A 176 -8.21 -6.50 2.62
N LYS A 177 -8.77 -5.60 3.43
CA LYS A 177 -9.91 -4.77 3.03
C LYS A 177 -9.55 -3.81 1.89
N ASN A 178 -8.49 -3.02 2.07
CA ASN A 178 -8.12 -1.99 1.10
C ASN A 178 -7.65 -2.58 -0.23
N TYR A 179 -6.79 -3.62 -0.21
CA TYR A 179 -6.28 -4.23 -1.44
C TYR A 179 -7.36 -4.95 -2.24
N THR A 180 -8.27 -5.67 -1.57
CA THR A 180 -9.39 -6.34 -2.24
C THR A 180 -10.35 -5.32 -2.85
N GLN A 181 -10.63 -4.22 -2.13
CA GLN A 181 -11.48 -3.16 -2.63
C GLN A 181 -10.86 -2.47 -3.86
N THR A 182 -9.59 -2.10 -3.79
CA THR A 182 -8.90 -1.49 -4.94
C THR A 182 -8.81 -2.44 -6.13
N LEU A 183 -8.57 -3.73 -5.91
CA LEU A 183 -8.59 -4.71 -7.00
C LEU A 183 -9.97 -4.77 -7.67
N LYS A 184 -11.05 -4.72 -6.89
CA LYS A 184 -12.42 -4.70 -7.41
C LYS A 184 -12.69 -3.44 -8.22
N GLU A 185 -12.33 -2.27 -7.70
CA GLU A 185 -12.49 -0.97 -8.39
C GLU A 185 -11.68 -0.92 -9.69
N LEU A 186 -10.45 -1.45 -9.71
CA LEU A 186 -9.63 -1.50 -10.93
C LEU A 186 -10.20 -2.47 -11.97
N LYS A 187 -10.69 -3.65 -11.56
CA LYS A 187 -11.35 -4.60 -12.47
C LYS A 187 -12.65 -4.06 -13.04
N GLU A 188 -13.42 -3.32 -12.25
CA GLU A 188 -14.64 -2.66 -12.72
C GLU A 188 -14.33 -1.60 -13.79
N LEU A 189 -13.29 -0.77 -13.57
CA LEU A 189 -12.83 0.20 -14.58
C LEU A 189 -12.34 -0.47 -15.88
N HIS A 190 -11.66 -1.62 -15.76
CA HIS A 190 -11.20 -2.39 -16.94
C HIS A 190 -12.37 -2.97 -17.72
N ASN A 191 -13.36 -3.57 -17.04
CA ASN A 191 -14.55 -4.11 -17.69
C ASN A 191 -15.39 -3.01 -18.37
N GLN A 192 -15.50 -1.81 -17.78
CA GLN A 192 -16.21 -0.67 -18.39
C GLN A 192 -15.55 -0.21 -19.69
N LEU A 193 -14.22 -0.26 -19.78
CA LEU A 193 -13.47 -0.02 -21.00
C LEU A 193 -13.68 -1.11 -22.06
N GLU A 194 -13.94 -2.35 -21.65
CA GLU A 194 -14.13 -3.49 -22.56
C GLU A 194 -15.54 -3.56 -23.16
N ILE A 195 -16.54 -3.01 -22.46
CA ILE A 195 -17.95 -2.93 -22.90
C ILE A 195 -18.18 -1.76 -23.85
N THR A 196 -17.30 -0.76 -23.87
CA THR A 196 -17.38 0.38 -24.81
C THR A 196 -16.68 -0.06 -26.10
N PRO A 197 -17.41 -0.51 -27.15
CA PRO A 197 -16.76 -0.96 -28.38
C PRO A 197 -16.23 0.25 -29.14
N GLU A 198 -15.06 0.08 -29.77
CA GLU A 198 -14.53 0.99 -30.80
C GLU A 198 -15.53 1.24 -31.93
#